data_AF-W5T7A1-F1
#
_entry.id   AF-W5T7A1-F1
#
_cell.length_a   1.000
_cell.length_b   1.000
_cell.length_c   1.000
_cell.angle_alpha   90.00
_cell.angle_beta   90.00
_cell.angle_gamma   90.00
#
_symmetry.space_group_name_H-M   'P 1'
#
loop_
_entity.id
_entity.type
_entity.pdbx_description
1 polymer ?
#
loop_
_entity_poly.entity_id
_entity_poly.type
_entity_poly.pdbx_seq_one_letter_code
_entity_poly.pdbx_strand_id
1 'polypeptide(L)'
;MVGLRDPVSGRAVEIVRPDDEDLPEALLRRIERLVFEWANLLTQYDAWSQIHALHRREPETVLRALSWLLALWAVVGETRVGKPADAIIRDLDYRGGWRDTETAEDERVWIGLTQRVRLGGIAALTEDPRAVRAYYEACTESVDIGPLLLQHTLIHLDALSQDMDRAGIRARGLATAVLDHTAPDPGPRRRLCFRPSRPGGSDLRDLG
;
A
#
# COMPACT_ATOMS: atom_id res chain seq x y z
N MET A 1 -10.52 7.86 -12.33
CA MET A 1 -10.16 6.47 -12.67
C MET A 1 -9.13 6.48 -13.78
N VAL A 2 -8.10 5.63 -13.71
CA VAL A 2 -7.07 5.43 -14.74
C VAL A 2 -6.94 3.94 -15.04
N GLY A 3 -6.81 3.57 -16.30
CA GLY A 3 -6.45 2.21 -16.70
C GLY A 3 -4.93 2.06 -16.74
N LEU A 4 -4.38 1.13 -15.97
CA LEU A 4 -2.99 0.71 -16.10
C LEU A 4 -2.95 -0.62 -16.85
N ARG A 5 -2.19 -0.67 -17.94
CA ARG A 5 -1.93 -1.88 -18.70
C ARG A 5 -0.47 -2.26 -18.58
N ASP A 6 -0.21 -3.49 -18.18
CA ASP A 6 1.14 -4.03 -18.17
C ASP A 6 1.56 -4.39 -19.60
N PRO A 7 2.64 -3.79 -20.14
CA PRO A 7 3.01 -3.97 -21.54
C PRO A 7 3.53 -5.38 -21.86
N VAL A 8 3.97 -6.14 -20.85
CA VAL A 8 4.55 -7.48 -21.02
C VAL A 8 3.48 -8.55 -21.00
N SER A 9 2.60 -8.55 -20.00
CA SER A 9 1.52 -9.54 -19.88
C SER A 9 0.26 -9.15 -20.67
N GLY A 10 0.11 -7.87 -21.03
CA GLY A 10 -1.09 -7.32 -21.66
C GLY A 10 -2.29 -7.15 -20.72
N ARG A 11 -2.20 -7.59 -19.45
CA ARG A 11 -3.27 -7.46 -18.45
C ARG A 11 -3.43 -6.00 -18.05
N ALA A 12 -4.66 -5.62 -17.68
CA ALA A 12 -4.95 -4.27 -17.29
C ALA A 12 -5.82 -4.22 -16.03
N VAL A 13 -5.67 -3.13 -15.28
CA VAL A 13 -6.44 -2.83 -14.08
C VAL A 13 -6.87 -1.37 -14.09
N GLU A 14 -8.08 -1.11 -13.65
CA GLU A 14 -8.57 0.24 -13.41
C GLU A 14 -8.30 0.61 -11.96
N ILE A 15 -7.70 1.78 -11.77
CA ILE A 15 -7.38 2.34 -10.46
C ILE A 15 -8.17 3.63 -10.27
N VAL A 16 -8.81 3.74 -9.12
CA VAL A 16 -9.50 4.94 -8.66
C VAL A 16 -8.72 5.46 -7.47
N ARG A 17 -8.41 6.77 -7.47
CA ARG A 17 -7.82 7.41 -6.29
C ARG A 17 -8.87 7.50 -5.17
N PRO A 18 -8.45 7.44 -3.89
CA PRO A 18 -9.32 7.76 -2.77
C PRO A 18 -9.93 9.16 -2.89
N ASP A 19 -11.02 9.37 -2.15
CA ASP A 19 -11.55 10.71 -1.91
C ASP A 19 -10.51 11.57 -1.16
N ASP A 20 -10.40 12.84 -1.51
CA ASP A 20 -9.42 13.76 -0.93
C ASP A 20 -9.76 14.10 0.54
N GLU A 21 -11.04 14.03 0.92
CA GLU A 21 -11.46 14.15 2.33
C GLU A 21 -10.98 12.96 3.19
N ASP A 22 -10.82 11.79 2.56
CA ASP A 22 -10.45 10.54 3.21
C ASP A 22 -8.93 10.32 3.24
N LEU A 23 -8.27 10.58 2.11
CA LEU A 23 -6.83 10.46 1.93
C LEU A 23 -6.33 11.58 1.01
N PRO A 24 -5.86 12.71 1.58
CA PRO A 24 -5.41 13.85 0.80
C PRO A 24 -4.27 13.50 -0.17
N GLU A 25 -4.36 13.99 -1.40
CA GLU A 25 -3.34 13.76 -2.43
C GLU A 25 -1.93 14.15 -1.98
N ALA A 26 -1.81 15.32 -1.33
CA ALA A 26 -0.52 15.81 -0.83
C ALA A 26 0.09 14.86 0.21
N LEU A 27 -0.74 14.22 1.04
CA LEU A 27 -0.30 13.23 2.00
C LEU A 27 0.18 11.96 1.30
N LEU A 28 -0.59 11.43 0.34
CA LEU A 28 -0.21 10.22 -0.41
C LEU A 28 1.13 10.39 -1.13
N ARG A 29 1.34 11.51 -1.82
CA ARG A 29 2.64 11.84 -2.47
C ARG A 29 3.78 11.90 -1.46
N ARG A 30 3.52 12.54 -0.31
CA ARG A 30 4.51 12.67 0.75
C ARG A 30 4.87 11.31 1.37
N ILE A 31 3.88 10.47 1.64
CA ILE A 31 4.09 9.12 2.20
C ILE A 31 4.83 8.24 1.20
N GLU A 32 4.45 8.23 -0.09
CA GLU A 32 5.18 7.48 -1.12
C GLU A 32 6.67 7.86 -1.14
N ARG A 33 6.97 9.17 -1.17
CA ARG A 33 8.35 9.66 -1.13
C ARG A 33 9.07 9.19 0.13
N LEU A 34 8.46 9.37 1.30
CA LEU A 34 9.09 9.03 2.58
C LEU A 34 9.32 7.52 2.73
N VAL A 35 8.48 6.65 2.16
CA VAL A 35 8.72 5.19 2.14
C VAL A 35 10.02 4.87 1.41
N PHE A 36 10.26 5.48 0.26
CA PHE A 36 11.50 5.26 -0.50
C PHE A 36 12.72 5.95 0.11
N GLU A 37 12.55 7.11 0.76
CA GLU A 37 13.61 7.76 1.54
C GLU A 37 13.96 6.93 2.79
N TRP A 38 12.98 6.26 3.40
CA TRP A 38 13.19 5.36 4.54
C TRP A 38 13.97 4.10 4.16
N ALA A 39 13.72 3.54 2.97
CA ALA A 39 14.46 2.39 2.45
C ALA A 39 15.92 2.72 2.08
N ASN A 40 16.26 3.99 1.89
CA ASN A 40 17.62 4.42 1.58
C ASN A 40 18.40 4.76 2.87
N LEU A 41 19.48 4.03 3.12
CA LEU A 41 20.33 4.19 4.32
C LEU A 41 20.83 5.63 4.56
N LEU A 42 21.04 6.41 3.50
CA LEU A 42 21.51 7.80 3.63
C LEU A 42 20.42 8.77 4.12
N THR A 43 19.15 8.43 3.90
CA THR A 43 17.99 9.29 4.23
C THR A 43 17.06 8.66 5.25
N GLN A 44 17.35 7.43 5.69
CA GLN A 44 16.45 6.61 6.49
C GLN A 44 16.05 7.28 7.81
N TYR A 45 17.01 7.86 8.54
CA TYR A 45 16.76 8.49 9.82
C TYR A 45 15.84 9.72 9.71
N ASP A 46 16.08 10.56 8.71
CA ASP A 46 15.27 11.76 8.48
C ASP A 46 13.87 11.40 8.00
N ALA A 47 13.75 10.40 7.13
CA ALA A 47 12.47 9.88 6.66
C ALA A 47 11.67 9.25 7.81
N TRP A 48 12.33 8.44 8.64
CA TRP A 48 11.74 7.85 9.84
C TRP A 48 11.20 8.93 10.78
N SER A 49 12.01 9.94 11.08
CA SER A 49 11.63 11.07 11.94
C SER A 49 10.43 11.84 11.40
N GLN A 50 10.39 12.06 10.09
CA GLN A 50 9.29 12.76 9.43
C GLN A 50 7.99 11.93 9.42
N ILE A 51 8.05 10.65 9.05
CA ILE A 51 6.87 9.78 9.07
C ILE A 51 6.35 9.65 10.50
N HIS A 52 7.24 9.46 11.49
CA HIS A 52 6.84 9.37 12.89
C HIS A 52 6.19 10.67 13.40
N ALA A 53 6.70 11.83 12.97
CA ALA A 53 6.08 13.12 13.29
C ALA A 53 4.68 13.28 12.65
N LEU A 54 4.46 12.78 11.44
CA LEU A 54 3.14 12.74 10.81
C LEU A 54 2.20 11.78 11.56
N HIS A 55 2.65 10.56 11.82
CA HIS A 55 1.87 9.55 12.52
C HIS A 55 1.44 10.00 13.92
N ARG A 56 2.29 10.72 14.66
CA ARG A 56 1.88 11.29 15.96
C ARG A 56 0.74 12.31 15.88
N ARG A 57 0.58 12.99 14.74
CA ARG A 57 -0.49 13.98 14.52
C ARG A 57 -1.75 13.32 13.97
N GLU A 58 -1.58 12.39 13.03
CA GLU A 58 -2.65 11.77 12.25
C GLU A 58 -2.38 10.26 12.07
N PRO A 59 -2.46 9.45 13.15
CA PRO A 59 -2.03 8.05 13.11
C PRO A 59 -2.84 7.23 12.10
N GLU A 60 -4.16 7.40 12.14
CA GLU A 60 -5.10 6.69 11.26
C GLU A 60 -4.88 7.02 9.79
N THR A 61 -4.76 8.31 9.46
CA THR A 61 -4.58 8.76 8.08
C THR A 61 -3.26 8.26 7.49
N VAL A 62 -2.18 8.26 8.29
CA VAL A 62 -0.87 7.73 7.87
C VAL A 62 -0.93 6.22 7.63
N LEU A 63 -1.52 5.44 8.54
CA LEU A 63 -1.65 3.99 8.38
C LEU A 63 -2.57 3.61 7.20
N ARG A 64 -3.65 4.37 6.98
CA ARG A 64 -4.49 4.25 5.78
C ARG A 64 -3.72 4.54 4.49
N ALA A 65 -2.90 5.60 4.47
CA ALA A 65 -2.08 5.94 3.31
C ALA A 65 -1.08 4.81 2.97
N LEU A 66 -0.40 4.24 3.98
CA LEU A 66 0.51 3.11 3.80
C LEU A 66 -0.22 1.85 3.32
N SER A 67 -1.39 1.57 3.88
CA SER A 67 -2.25 0.46 3.45
C SER A 67 -2.73 0.62 2.01
N TRP A 68 -3.05 1.85 1.59
CA TRP A 68 -3.42 2.14 0.21
C TRP A 68 -2.25 1.96 -0.75
N LEU A 69 -1.02 2.38 -0.39
CA LEU A 69 0.18 2.09 -1.17
C LEU A 69 0.41 0.59 -1.32
N LEU A 70 0.24 -0.17 -0.23
CA LEU A 70 0.37 -1.62 -0.25
C LEU A 70 -0.63 -2.27 -1.24
N ALA A 71 -1.90 -1.85 -1.18
CA ALA A 71 -2.94 -2.34 -2.09
C ALA A 71 -2.67 -1.95 -3.55
N LEU A 72 -2.26 -0.70 -3.80
CA LEU A 72 -1.86 -0.23 -5.12
C LEU A 72 -0.75 -1.09 -5.71
N TRP A 73 0.30 -1.34 -4.94
CA TRP A 73 1.46 -2.12 -5.38
C TRP A 73 1.11 -3.58 -5.61
N ALA A 74 0.28 -4.18 -4.76
CA ALA A 74 -0.22 -5.54 -4.98
C ALA A 74 -1.04 -5.65 -6.27
N VAL A 75 -1.88 -4.66 -6.57
CA VAL A 75 -2.71 -4.62 -7.77
C VAL A 75 -1.89 -4.43 -9.04
N VAL A 76 -0.92 -3.52 -9.01
CA VAL A 76 0.02 -3.39 -10.13
C VAL A 76 0.84 -4.67 -10.28
N GLY A 77 1.28 -5.28 -9.18
CA GLY A 77 1.94 -6.58 -9.18
C GLY A 77 1.12 -7.67 -9.84
N GLU A 78 -0.17 -7.79 -9.51
CA GLU A 78 -1.12 -8.74 -10.12
C GLU A 78 -1.10 -8.64 -11.64
N THR A 79 -1.07 -7.42 -12.20
CA THR A 79 -1.04 -7.24 -13.65
C THR A 79 0.17 -7.93 -14.27
N ARG A 80 1.35 -7.93 -13.63
CA ARG A 80 2.56 -8.59 -14.15
C ARG A 80 2.61 -10.08 -13.83
N VAL A 81 2.42 -10.46 -12.57
CA VAL A 81 2.67 -11.85 -12.11
C VAL A 81 1.46 -12.77 -12.29
N GLY A 82 0.25 -12.24 -12.47
CA GLY A 82 -0.98 -13.01 -12.66
C GLY A 82 -1.50 -13.66 -11.38
N LYS A 83 -0.88 -13.35 -10.24
CA LYS A 83 -1.32 -13.71 -8.90
C LYS A 83 -2.30 -12.65 -8.40
N PRO A 84 -3.49 -13.02 -7.89
CA PRO A 84 -4.46 -12.07 -7.37
C PRO A 84 -3.86 -11.13 -6.30
N ALA A 85 -4.23 -9.85 -6.31
CA ALA A 85 -3.71 -8.86 -5.37
C ALA A 85 -3.97 -9.23 -3.91
N ASP A 86 -5.13 -9.81 -3.59
CA ASP A 86 -5.43 -10.29 -2.24
C ASP A 86 -4.52 -11.45 -1.83
N ALA A 87 -4.15 -12.33 -2.77
CA ALA A 87 -3.15 -13.37 -2.55
C ALA A 87 -1.73 -12.81 -2.41
N ILE A 88 -1.37 -11.76 -3.16
CA ILE A 88 -0.09 -11.05 -2.97
C ILE A 88 -0.02 -10.47 -1.54
N ILE A 89 -1.08 -9.81 -1.08
CA ILE A 89 -1.16 -9.24 0.26
C ILE A 89 -1.12 -10.34 1.33
N ARG A 90 -1.90 -11.42 1.19
CA ARG A 90 -1.90 -12.53 2.16
C ARG A 90 -0.55 -13.22 2.29
N ASP A 91 0.24 -13.22 1.22
CA ASP A 91 1.55 -13.87 1.19
C ASP A 91 2.70 -12.92 1.58
N LEU A 92 2.42 -11.67 1.96
CA LEU A 92 3.43 -10.74 2.47
C LEU A 92 4.15 -11.35 3.66
N ASP A 93 5.38 -11.78 3.44
CA ASP A 93 6.26 -12.32 4.46
C ASP A 93 7.64 -11.72 4.21
N TYR A 94 8.24 -11.18 5.26
CA TYR A 94 9.58 -10.63 5.18
C TYR A 94 10.54 -11.54 5.94
N ARG A 95 11.64 -11.89 5.27
CA ARG A 95 12.68 -12.82 5.74
C ARG A 95 14.08 -12.22 5.72
N GLY A 96 14.18 -10.89 5.57
CA GLY A 96 15.47 -10.19 5.56
C GLY A 96 15.91 -9.75 6.96
N GLY A 97 16.99 -8.96 7.02
CA GLY A 97 17.66 -8.59 8.27
C GLY A 97 16.86 -7.72 9.23
N TRP A 98 15.75 -7.11 8.82
CA TRP A 98 14.83 -6.42 9.76
C TRP A 98 14.00 -7.37 10.62
N ARG A 99 13.90 -8.66 10.24
CA ARG A 99 13.26 -9.68 11.06
C ARG A 99 14.31 -10.26 11.99
N ASP A 100 14.43 -9.63 13.14
CA ASP A 100 15.28 -10.12 14.23
C ASP A 100 14.39 -10.68 15.34
N THR A 101 14.25 -12.00 15.37
CA THR A 101 13.40 -12.71 16.33
C THR A 101 14.27 -13.69 17.10
N GLU A 102 14.64 -13.32 18.32
CA GLU A 102 15.47 -14.16 19.19
C GLU A 102 14.62 -15.10 20.06
N THR A 103 13.38 -14.70 20.34
CA THR A 103 12.45 -15.43 21.22
C THR A 103 11.14 -15.81 20.53
N ALA A 104 10.43 -16.78 21.13
CA ALA A 104 9.07 -17.14 20.69
C ALA A 104 8.04 -16.02 20.93
N GLU A 105 8.37 -15.03 21.76
CA GLU A 105 7.55 -13.83 21.93
C GLU A 105 7.76 -12.85 20.77
N ASP A 106 9.00 -12.61 20.36
CA ASP A 106 9.34 -11.75 19.22
C ASP A 106 8.68 -12.28 17.94
N GLU A 107 8.73 -13.59 17.71
CA GLU A 107 8.08 -14.23 16.57
C GLU A 107 6.54 -14.06 16.61
N ARG A 108 5.92 -14.16 17.79
CA ARG A 108 4.47 -13.91 17.94
C ARG A 108 4.11 -12.46 17.65
N VAL A 109 4.91 -11.51 18.14
CA VAL A 109 4.73 -10.08 17.85
C VAL A 109 4.89 -9.82 16.36
N TRP A 110 5.94 -10.37 15.74
CA TRP A 110 6.20 -10.26 14.31
C TRP A 110 5.04 -10.77 13.44
N ILE A 111 4.54 -11.98 13.74
CA ILE A 111 3.38 -12.55 13.07
C ILE A 111 2.15 -11.65 13.29
N GLY A 112 1.91 -11.21 14.53
CA GLY A 112 0.78 -10.34 14.88
C GLY A 112 0.80 -9.01 14.13
N LEU A 113 1.96 -8.37 14.00
CA LEU A 113 2.11 -7.13 13.22
C LEU A 113 1.95 -7.39 11.72
N THR A 114 2.50 -8.50 11.22
CA THR A 114 2.34 -8.89 9.80
C THR A 114 0.87 -9.08 9.45
N GLN A 115 0.09 -9.75 10.31
CA GLN A 115 -1.35 -9.91 10.08
C GLN A 115 -2.10 -8.58 10.07
N ARG A 116 -1.69 -7.60 10.90
CA ARG A 116 -2.27 -6.25 10.88
C ARG A 116 -1.94 -5.49 9.59
N VAL A 117 -0.71 -5.59 9.09
CA VAL A 117 -0.32 -5.03 7.78
C VAL A 117 -1.17 -5.63 6.66
N ARG A 118 -1.31 -6.95 6.64
CA ARG A 118 -2.14 -7.66 5.66
C ARG A 118 -3.61 -7.22 5.74
N LEU A 119 -4.15 -7.10 6.96
CA LEU A 119 -5.52 -6.64 7.19
C LEU A 119 -5.72 -5.21 6.66
N GLY A 120 -4.77 -4.31 6.89
CA GLY A 120 -4.77 -2.95 6.33
C GLY A 120 -4.76 -2.95 4.80
N GLY A 121 -3.89 -3.74 4.18
CA GLY A 121 -3.85 -3.92 2.73
C GLY A 121 -5.17 -4.44 2.17
N ILE A 122 -5.79 -5.45 2.79
CA ILE A 122 -7.09 -5.97 2.37
C ILE A 122 -8.21 -4.95 2.57
N ALA A 123 -8.19 -4.19 3.68
CA ALA A 123 -9.15 -3.12 3.93
C ALA A 123 -9.06 -2.03 2.86
N ALA A 124 -7.85 -1.65 2.42
CA ALA A 124 -7.64 -0.69 1.35
C ALA A 124 -7.98 -1.27 -0.04
N LEU A 125 -7.71 -2.55 -0.28
CA LEU A 125 -8.00 -3.21 -1.55
C LEU A 125 -9.51 -3.35 -1.80
N THR A 126 -10.27 -3.68 -0.74
CA THR A 126 -11.68 -4.07 -0.84
C THR A 126 -12.67 -3.00 -0.39
N GLU A 127 -12.22 -2.04 0.42
CA GLU A 127 -13.04 -1.07 1.17
C GLU A 127 -14.25 -1.70 1.89
N ASP A 128 -14.19 -2.99 2.24
CA ASP A 128 -15.22 -3.65 3.00
C ASP A 128 -15.31 -2.99 4.39
N PRO A 129 -16.46 -2.41 4.79
CA PRO A 129 -16.62 -1.78 6.09
C PRO A 129 -16.28 -2.71 7.27
N ARG A 130 -16.38 -4.04 7.09
CA ARG A 130 -15.96 -5.01 8.11
C ARG A 130 -14.45 -5.10 8.21
N ALA A 131 -13.74 -5.17 7.08
CA ALA A 131 -12.28 -5.20 7.03
C ALA A 131 -11.68 -3.88 7.55
N VAL A 132 -12.26 -2.75 7.14
CA VAL A 132 -11.85 -1.41 7.61
C VAL A 132 -12.01 -1.28 9.12
N ARG A 133 -13.14 -1.71 9.67
CA ARG A 133 -13.38 -1.68 11.13
C ARG A 133 -12.43 -2.61 11.88
N ALA A 134 -12.24 -3.84 11.39
CA ALA A 134 -11.31 -4.78 11.99
C ALA A 134 -9.87 -4.25 11.98
N TYR A 135 -9.46 -3.58 10.90
CA TYR A 135 -8.15 -2.93 10.82
C TYR A 135 -8.02 -1.81 11.85
N TYR A 136 -9.01 -0.93 11.92
CA TYR A 136 -9.04 0.16 12.89
C TYR A 136 -8.92 -0.37 14.33
N GLU A 137 -9.74 -1.36 14.70
CA GLU A 137 -9.70 -1.98 16.03
C GLU A 137 -8.30 -2.55 16.32
N ALA A 138 -7.70 -3.25 15.35
CA ALA A 138 -6.38 -3.86 15.50
C ALA A 138 -5.23 -2.83 15.60
N CYS A 139 -5.39 -1.63 15.03
CA CYS A 139 -4.46 -0.51 15.18
C CYS A 139 -4.58 0.18 16.55
N THR A 140 -5.76 0.15 17.16
CA THR A 140 -6.06 0.86 18.42
C THR A 140 -6.04 -0.02 19.67
N GLU A 141 -5.76 -1.32 19.54
CA GLU A 141 -5.80 -2.28 20.65
C GLU A 141 -4.84 -1.94 21.81
N SER A 142 -3.72 -1.26 21.52
CA SER A 142 -2.78 -0.76 22.52
C SER A 142 -2.07 0.50 22.03
N VAL A 143 -1.71 1.40 22.96
CA VAL A 143 -1.05 2.68 22.68
C VAL A 143 0.31 2.49 21.99
N ASP A 144 1.00 1.39 22.29
CA ASP A 144 2.35 1.13 21.76
C ASP A 144 2.33 0.45 20.38
N ILE A 145 1.18 -0.02 19.91
CA ILE A 145 1.07 -0.75 18.63
C ILE A 145 1.31 0.16 17.43
N GLY A 146 0.86 1.42 17.48
CA GLY A 146 0.93 2.34 16.33
C GLY A 146 2.34 2.52 15.77
N PRO A 147 3.33 2.95 16.58
CA PRO A 147 4.72 3.10 16.14
C PRO A 147 5.37 1.78 15.65
N LEU A 148 5.08 0.66 16.31
CA LEU A 148 5.58 -0.67 15.89
C LEU A 148 4.98 -1.07 14.54
N LEU A 149 3.67 -0.91 14.38
CA LEU A 149 2.97 -1.20 13.15
C LEU A 149 3.43 -0.29 12.00
N LEU A 150 3.73 0.97 12.30
CA LEU A 150 4.29 1.92 11.33
C LEU A 150 5.62 1.40 10.76
N GLN A 151 6.58 1.07 11.64
CA GLN A 151 7.87 0.51 11.20
C GLN A 151 7.68 -0.79 10.43
N HIS A 152 6.82 -1.67 10.94
CA HIS A 152 6.54 -2.97 10.33
C HIS A 152 5.95 -2.83 8.93
N THR A 153 5.05 -1.86 8.74
CA THR A 153 4.46 -1.56 7.43
C THR A 153 5.51 -1.07 6.45
N LEU A 154 6.45 -0.22 6.89
CA LEU A 154 7.56 0.24 6.04
C LEU A 154 8.47 -0.90 5.59
N ILE A 155 8.78 -1.85 6.47
CA ILE A 155 9.56 -3.06 6.14
C ILE A 155 8.86 -3.86 5.02
N HIS A 156 7.55 -4.10 5.15
CA HIS A 156 6.79 -4.86 4.15
C HIS A 156 6.62 -4.10 2.83
N LEU A 157 6.50 -2.78 2.87
CA LEU A 157 6.48 -1.95 1.67
C LEU A 157 7.83 -2.01 0.95
N ASP A 158 8.95 -1.83 1.65
CA ASP A 158 10.28 -1.99 1.05
C ASP A 158 10.45 -3.38 0.41
N ALA A 159 10.09 -4.44 1.14
CA ALA A 159 10.13 -5.81 0.63
C ALA A 159 9.30 -6.01 -0.64
N LEU A 160 8.05 -5.56 -0.64
CA LEU A 160 7.17 -5.65 -1.80
C LEU A 160 7.71 -4.83 -2.97
N SER A 161 8.30 -3.66 -2.72
CA SER A 161 8.90 -2.84 -3.77
C SER A 161 10.08 -3.54 -4.44
N GLN A 162 10.90 -4.28 -3.67
CA GLN A 162 11.98 -5.09 -4.19
C GLN A 162 11.46 -6.30 -4.99
N ASP A 163 10.38 -6.94 -4.55
CA ASP A 163 9.72 -8.01 -5.31
C ASP A 163 9.15 -7.51 -6.64
N MET A 164 8.56 -6.31 -6.65
CA MET A 164 8.12 -5.65 -7.87
C MET A 164 9.30 -5.37 -8.81
N ASP A 165 10.41 -4.84 -8.30
CA ASP A 165 11.61 -4.59 -9.11
C ASP A 165 12.17 -5.89 -9.70
N ARG A 166 12.18 -6.99 -8.93
CA ARG A 166 12.55 -8.34 -9.43
C ARG A 166 11.61 -8.83 -10.54
N ALA A 167 10.33 -8.47 -10.49
CA ALA A 167 9.34 -8.74 -11.53
C ALA A 167 9.39 -7.75 -12.72
N GLY A 168 10.29 -6.77 -12.67
CA GLY A 168 10.47 -5.74 -13.71
C GLY A 168 9.44 -4.60 -13.65
N ILE A 169 8.84 -4.35 -12.49
CA ILE A 169 7.94 -3.22 -12.24
C ILE A 169 8.58 -2.28 -11.22
N ARG A 170 8.66 -1.00 -11.55
CA ARG A 170 9.11 0.02 -10.59
C ARG A 170 7.94 0.47 -9.71
N ALA A 171 8.05 0.26 -8.39
CA ALA A 171 7.05 0.72 -7.43
C ALA A 171 7.07 2.26 -7.23
N ARG A 172 8.25 2.87 -7.32
CA ARG A 172 8.44 4.30 -7.09
C ARG A 172 7.73 5.15 -8.14
N GLY A 173 6.86 6.04 -7.66
CA GLY A 173 6.12 7.00 -8.46
C GLY A 173 4.78 6.48 -8.96
N LEU A 174 4.38 5.25 -8.62
CA LEU A 174 3.08 4.70 -9.00
C LEU A 174 1.94 5.48 -8.36
N ALA A 175 2.05 5.87 -7.08
CA ALA A 175 1.00 6.65 -6.43
C ALA A 175 0.92 8.03 -7.07
N THR A 176 2.06 8.69 -7.24
CA THR A 176 2.19 9.97 -7.96
C THR A 176 1.54 9.90 -9.36
N ALA A 177 1.83 8.88 -10.16
CA ALA A 177 1.27 8.71 -11.50
C ALA A 177 -0.24 8.48 -11.48
N VAL A 178 -0.76 7.68 -10.54
CA VAL A 178 -2.21 7.52 -10.36
C VAL A 178 -2.85 8.85 -10.02
N LEU A 179 -2.27 9.64 -9.12
CA LEU A 179 -2.81 10.93 -8.71
C LEU A 179 -2.78 11.97 -9.84
N ASP A 180 -1.71 12.01 -10.64
CA ASP A 180 -1.57 12.90 -11.81
C ASP A 180 -2.57 12.58 -12.94
N HIS A 181 -3.00 11.32 -13.03
CA HIS A 181 -3.85 10.83 -14.13
C HIS A 181 -5.25 10.43 -13.69
N THR A 182 -5.65 10.74 -12.45
CA THR A 182 -7.03 10.52 -11.97
C THR A 182 -7.62 11.75 -11.31
N ALA A 183 -8.87 12.05 -11.66
CA ALA A 183 -9.73 12.88 -10.83
C ALA A 183 -10.33 12.05 -9.67
N PRO A 184 -10.57 12.65 -8.50
CA PRO A 184 -11.39 12.02 -7.46
C PRO A 184 -12.77 11.71 -8.05
N ASP A 185 -13.28 10.50 -7.81
CA ASP A 185 -14.52 10.02 -8.43
C ASP A 185 -15.72 10.79 -7.84
N PRO A 186 -16.50 11.56 -8.64
CA PRO A 186 -17.66 12.30 -8.14
C PRO A 186 -18.90 11.40 -7.90
N GLY A 187 -18.80 10.09 -8.18
CA GLY A 187 -19.89 9.14 -8.00
C GLY A 187 -20.10 8.70 -6.54
N PRO A 188 -21.27 8.13 -6.20
CA PRO A 188 -21.50 7.55 -4.88
C PRO A 188 -20.42 6.48 -4.61
N ARG A 189 -19.60 6.70 -3.57
CA ARG A 189 -18.49 5.84 -3.07
C ARG A 189 -18.46 4.50 -3.77
N ARG A 190 -17.80 4.44 -4.93
CA ARG A 190 -17.66 3.21 -5.69
C ARG A 190 -16.55 2.41 -5.00
N ARG A 191 -16.99 1.55 -4.07
CA ARG A 191 -16.30 0.80 -3.01
C ARG A 191 -15.05 -0.03 -3.36
N LEU A 192 -14.47 0.14 -4.53
CA LEU A 192 -13.26 -0.58 -4.93
C LEU A 192 -12.36 0.41 -5.67
N CYS A 193 -11.30 0.87 -4.99
CA CYS A 193 -10.19 1.60 -5.60
C CYS A 193 -9.55 0.82 -6.76
N PHE A 194 -9.76 -0.49 -6.85
CA PHE A 194 -9.09 -1.37 -7.81
C PHE A 194 -10.09 -2.30 -8.49
N ARG A 195 -10.11 -2.31 -9.82
CA ARG A 195 -11.03 -3.15 -10.61
C ARG A 195 -10.29 -3.85 -11.75
N PRO A 196 -10.49 -5.16 -11.95
CA PRO A 196 -10.04 -5.82 -13.16
C PRO A 196 -10.62 -5.10 -14.39
N SER A 197 -9.79 -4.82 -15.39
CA SER A 197 -10.29 -4.21 -16.63
C SER A 197 -11.28 -5.16 -17.30
N ARG A 198 -12.47 -4.68 -17.64
CA ARG A 198 -13.41 -5.47 -18.47
C ARG A 198 -12.81 -5.64 -19.86
N PRO A 199 -12.81 -6.85 -20.45
CA PRO A 199 -12.46 -7.00 -21.84
C PRO A 199 -13.54 -6.31 -22.69
N GLY A 200 -13.20 -5.18 -23.35
CA GLY A 200 -14.04 -4.58 -24.40
C GLY A 200 -14.43 -3.10 -24.27
N GLY A 201 -13.73 -2.27 -23.49
CA GLY A 201 -13.92 -0.81 -23.51
C GLY A 201 -12.81 -0.11 -24.29
N SER A 202 -13.04 0.22 -25.55
CA SER A 202 -12.15 1.05 -26.35
C SER A 202 -12.20 2.50 -25.86
N ASP A 203 -11.30 2.88 -24.96
CA ASP A 203 -10.95 4.30 -24.70
C ASP A 203 -9.67 4.42 -23.86
N LEU A 204 -8.69 3.53 -24.09
CA LEU A 204 -7.37 3.63 -23.46
C LEU A 204 -6.49 4.54 -24.33
N ARG A 205 -6.22 5.75 -23.85
CA ARG A 205 -5.12 6.59 -24.36
C ARG A 205 -3.82 5.89 -24.00
N ASP A 206 -3.09 5.46 -25.03
CA ASP A 206 -1.71 4.99 -24.90
C ASP A 206 -0.85 6.12 -24.30
N LEU A 207 -0.28 5.87 -23.12
CA LEU A 207 0.80 6.70 -22.59
C LEU A 207 2.10 6.15 -23.19
N GLY A 208 2.54 6.79 -24.28
CA GLY A 208 3.84 6.57 -24.91
C GLY A 208 5.01 7.16 -24.14
#